data_AF-A0AA35X1H0-F1
#
_entry.id   AF-A0AA35X1H0-F1
#
_cell.length_a   1.000
_cell.length_b   1.000
_cell.length_c   1.000
_cell.angle_alpha   90.00
_cell.angle_beta   90.00
_cell.angle_gamma   90.00
#
_symmetry.space_group_name_H-M   'P 1'
#
loop_
_entity.id
_entity.type
_entity.pdbx_description
1 polymer ?
#
loop_
_entity_poly.entity_id
_entity_poly.type
_entity_poly.pdbx_seq_one_letter_code
_entity_poly.pdbx_strand_id
1 'polypeptide(L)'
;MFDHRQFSELWELHTSGITAEAFTSAHYKSLLTYEQGVLFSSYCLNDNVSSMFNLWEELFCRYLPIDEQKLRTIINMAANKATMSVTDAGHMYAMRSASNGLTPAANLSEMFFGLTQVRFLNDVREKSDLSDAVMKLNKIAKLLLSSQSLRRCAVNTTSNALPMVSDDVKRFLLSLPGIPSDVSTLSEGTVCVKTEYRKDFKNDSPVNYAAKCFKTAPYSHEDSTRQDVPACWTFWSGTSFDSSSR
;
A
#
# COMPACT_ATOMS: atom_id res chain seq x y z
N MET A 1 -19.93 10.52 -20.98
CA MET A 1 -18.60 10.60 -20.34
C MET A 1 -18.80 11.39 -19.07
N PHE A 2 -18.54 10.80 -17.90
CA PHE A 2 -18.64 11.55 -16.64
C PHE A 2 -17.42 12.46 -16.52
N ASP A 3 -17.66 13.73 -16.17
CA ASP A 3 -16.58 14.58 -15.67
C ASP A 3 -16.09 14.04 -14.31
N HIS A 4 -14.85 14.35 -13.92
CA HIS A 4 -14.29 13.98 -12.62
C HIS A 4 -15.21 14.37 -11.46
N ARG A 5 -15.88 15.54 -11.55
CA ARG A 5 -16.81 15.98 -10.50
C ARG A 5 -18.04 15.09 -10.40
N GLN A 6 -18.67 14.81 -11.53
CA GLN A 6 -19.82 13.91 -11.61
C GLN A 6 -19.46 12.50 -11.11
N PHE A 7 -18.27 12.02 -11.48
CA PHE A 7 -17.76 10.75 -11.00
C PHE A 7 -17.60 10.75 -9.47
N SER A 8 -16.99 11.79 -8.91
CA SER A 8 -16.82 11.96 -7.45
C SER A 8 -18.17 11.99 -6.72
N GLU A 9 -19.16 12.73 -7.24
CA GLU A 9 -20.51 12.81 -6.67
C GLU A 9 -21.23 11.46 -6.67
N LEU A 10 -21.16 10.71 -7.78
CA LEU A 10 -21.73 9.37 -7.87
C LEU A 10 -21.05 8.38 -6.91
N TRP A 11 -19.72 8.49 -6.75
CA TRP A 11 -18.99 7.68 -5.79
C TRP A 11 -19.41 7.95 -4.36
N GLU A 12 -19.53 9.22 -3.96
CA GLU A 12 -19.99 9.58 -2.62
C GLU A 12 -21.45 9.18 -2.36
N LEU A 13 -22.30 9.24 -3.38
CA LEU A 13 -23.72 8.88 -3.27
C LEU A 13 -23.92 7.37 -3.11
N HIS A 14 -23.19 6.56 -3.88
CA HIS A 14 -23.43 5.12 -3.95
C HIS A 14 -22.50 4.30 -3.05
N THR A 15 -21.41 4.89 -2.55
CA THR A 15 -20.39 4.16 -1.81
C THR A 15 -19.95 4.93 -0.58
N SER A 16 -19.47 4.20 0.44
CA SER A 16 -18.86 4.78 1.64
C SER A 16 -17.37 5.10 1.47
N GLY A 17 -16.86 5.04 0.24
CA GLY A 17 -15.46 5.30 -0.07
C GLY A 17 -14.84 4.23 -0.97
N ILE A 18 -13.78 4.65 -1.65
CA ILE A 18 -12.93 3.85 -2.52
C ILE A 18 -11.47 4.13 -2.15
N THR A 19 -10.67 3.09 -2.01
CA THR A 19 -9.24 3.21 -1.79
C THR A 19 -8.48 2.37 -2.80
N ALA A 20 -7.32 2.88 -3.20
CA ALA A 20 -6.33 2.18 -3.99
C ALA A 20 -4.99 2.33 -3.29
N GLU A 21 -4.47 1.23 -2.76
CA GLU A 21 -3.26 1.22 -1.94
C GLU A 21 -2.26 0.24 -2.50
N ALA A 22 -1.01 0.68 -2.68
CA ALA A 22 0.08 -0.25 -2.91
C ALA A 22 0.21 -1.17 -1.69
N PHE A 23 0.60 -2.42 -1.90
CA PHE A 23 0.94 -3.33 -0.80
C PHE A 23 2.17 -4.16 -1.14
N THR A 24 2.80 -4.66 -0.09
CA THR A 24 3.90 -5.62 -0.18
C THR A 24 3.74 -6.62 0.95
N SER A 25 3.80 -7.91 0.63
CA SER A 25 3.64 -8.99 1.59
C SER A 25 4.78 -9.99 1.46
N ALA A 26 5.46 -10.30 2.55
CA ALA A 26 6.51 -11.32 2.55
C ALA A 26 5.89 -12.72 2.48
N HIS A 27 6.54 -13.63 1.76
CA HIS A 27 6.08 -15.01 1.70
C HIS A 27 6.36 -15.74 3.02
N TYR A 28 5.38 -16.47 3.53
CA TYR A 28 5.46 -17.13 4.85
C TYR A 28 6.56 -18.19 4.96
N LYS A 29 7.02 -18.78 3.84
CA LYS A 29 8.11 -19.79 3.82
C LYS A 29 9.50 -19.23 3.50
N SER A 30 9.59 -18.06 2.88
CA SER A 30 10.84 -17.57 2.30
C SER A 30 10.95 -16.07 2.47
N LEU A 31 12.08 -15.63 3.03
CA LEU A 31 12.37 -14.20 3.23
C LEU A 31 12.77 -13.47 1.95
N LEU A 32 13.07 -14.21 0.88
CA LEU A 32 13.47 -13.67 -0.42
C LEU A 32 12.31 -13.61 -1.41
N THR A 33 11.20 -14.28 -1.08
CA THR A 33 10.00 -14.32 -1.91
C THR A 33 8.96 -13.39 -1.31
N TYR A 34 8.27 -12.63 -2.17
CA TYR A 34 7.28 -11.67 -1.73
C TYR A 34 6.20 -11.48 -2.80
N GLU A 35 5.08 -10.92 -2.39
CA GLU A 35 4.04 -10.43 -3.26
C GLU A 35 3.99 -8.90 -3.20
N GLN A 36 3.73 -8.28 -4.34
CA GLN A 36 3.46 -6.85 -4.45
C GLN A 36 2.25 -6.61 -5.36
N GLY A 37 1.54 -5.53 -5.12
CA GLY A 37 0.41 -5.17 -5.98
C GLY A 37 -0.27 -3.89 -5.51
N VAL A 38 -1.44 -3.63 -6.09
CA VAL A 38 -2.35 -2.58 -5.65
C VAL A 38 -3.64 -3.24 -5.20
N LEU A 39 -4.04 -2.94 -3.97
CA LEU A 39 -5.32 -3.34 -3.41
C LEU A 39 -6.33 -2.24 -3.69
N PHE A 40 -7.37 -2.60 -4.43
CA PHE A 40 -8.56 -1.79 -4.64
C PHE A 40 -9.62 -2.22 -3.64
N SER A 41 -10.19 -1.29 -2.89
CA SER A 41 -11.20 -1.57 -1.88
C SER A 41 -12.33 -0.55 -1.93
N SER A 42 -13.56 -0.99 -1.70
CA SER A 42 -14.73 -0.13 -1.59
C SER A 42 -15.79 -0.79 -0.72
N TYR A 43 -16.68 0.03 -0.16
CA TYR A 43 -17.78 -0.43 0.69
C TYR A 43 -19.07 0.26 0.25
N CYS A 44 -20.19 -0.45 0.28
CA CYS A 44 -21.51 0.12 -0.02
C CYS A 44 -22.61 -0.62 0.76
N LEU A 45 -23.79 -0.02 0.81
CA LEU A 45 -25.01 -0.69 1.26
C LEU A 45 -25.48 -1.70 0.20
N ASN A 46 -26.21 -2.75 0.62
CA ASN A 46 -26.65 -3.83 -0.27
C ASN A 46 -27.38 -3.31 -1.52
N ASP A 47 -28.24 -2.28 -1.37
CA ASP A 47 -29.02 -1.72 -2.47
C ASP A 47 -28.16 -1.00 -3.53
N ASN A 48 -26.92 -0.63 -3.18
CA ASN A 48 -25.99 0.09 -4.04
C ASN A 48 -24.92 -0.81 -4.69
N VAL A 49 -24.94 -2.13 -4.45
CA VAL A 49 -23.91 -3.06 -4.95
C VAL A 49 -23.73 -2.96 -6.46
N SER A 50 -24.82 -3.01 -7.22
CA SER A 50 -24.76 -2.93 -8.68
C SER A 50 -24.23 -1.57 -9.14
N SER A 51 -24.65 -0.47 -8.50
CA SER A 51 -24.13 0.88 -8.78
C SER A 51 -22.63 1.00 -8.50
N MET A 52 -22.16 0.43 -7.40
CA MET A 52 -20.73 0.40 -7.05
C MET A 52 -19.91 -0.34 -8.11
N PHE A 53 -20.36 -1.52 -8.56
CA PHE A 53 -19.64 -2.26 -9.60
C PHE A 53 -19.68 -1.57 -10.97
N ASN A 54 -20.77 -0.86 -11.31
CA ASN A 54 -20.81 -0.03 -12.52
C ASN A 54 -19.76 1.09 -12.46
N LEU A 55 -19.52 1.68 -11.29
CA LEU A 55 -18.48 2.71 -11.12
C LEU A 55 -17.06 2.11 -11.22
N TRP A 56 -16.85 0.89 -10.70
CA TRP A 56 -15.60 0.17 -10.91
C TRP A 56 -15.35 -0.18 -12.37
N GLU A 57 -16.38 -0.64 -13.09
CA GLU A 57 -16.30 -0.89 -14.52
C GLU A 57 -15.96 0.39 -15.29
N GLU A 58 -16.61 1.51 -14.97
CA GLU A 58 -16.28 2.81 -15.54
C GLU A 58 -14.80 3.18 -15.28
N LEU A 59 -14.29 2.96 -14.06
CA LEU A 59 -12.90 3.26 -13.69
C LEU A 59 -11.88 2.39 -14.45
N PHE A 60 -12.14 1.09 -14.55
CA PHE A 60 -11.20 0.14 -15.15
C PHE A 60 -11.24 0.17 -16.68
N CYS A 61 -12.43 0.35 -17.26
CA CYS A 61 -12.62 0.29 -18.71
C CYS A 61 -12.48 1.67 -19.36
N ARG A 62 -12.72 2.76 -18.63
CA ARG A 62 -12.63 4.12 -19.19
C ARG A 62 -11.47 4.88 -18.58
N TYR A 63 -10.49 5.11 -19.43
CA TYR A 63 -9.33 5.89 -19.08
C TYR A 63 -9.66 7.39 -19.10
N LEU A 64 -9.68 8.01 -17.92
CA LEU A 64 -9.75 9.46 -17.81
C LEU A 64 -8.36 10.07 -18.03
N PRO A 65 -8.23 11.11 -18.89
CA PRO A 65 -6.96 11.81 -19.02
C PRO A 65 -6.59 12.46 -17.68
N ILE A 66 -5.34 12.25 -17.27
CA ILE A 66 -4.81 12.87 -16.05
C ILE A 66 -4.57 14.36 -16.33
N ASP A 67 -5.30 15.21 -15.62
CA ASP A 67 -5.12 16.65 -15.62
C ASP A 67 -3.88 17.02 -14.79
N GLU A 68 -2.91 17.67 -15.41
CA GLU A 68 -1.64 18.02 -14.78
C GLU A 68 -1.81 18.99 -13.60
N GLN A 69 -2.75 19.94 -13.68
CA GLN A 69 -3.00 20.92 -12.61
C GLN A 69 -3.60 20.24 -11.38
N LYS A 70 -4.53 19.30 -11.60
CA LYS A 70 -5.11 18.48 -10.52
C LYS A 70 -4.05 17.56 -9.93
N LEU A 71 -3.23 16.92 -10.77
CA LEU A 71 -2.14 16.07 -10.33
C LEU A 71 -1.16 16.84 -9.42
N ARG A 72 -0.78 18.06 -9.82
CA ARG A 72 0.06 18.94 -8.99
C ARG A 72 -0.54 19.19 -7.61
N THR A 73 -1.84 19.50 -7.56
CA THR A 73 -2.56 19.69 -6.29
C THR A 73 -2.51 18.43 -5.41
N ILE A 74 -2.75 17.25 -5.99
CA ILE A 74 -2.70 15.97 -5.27
C ILE A 74 -1.28 15.67 -4.76
N ILE A 75 -0.24 15.92 -5.57
CA ILE A 75 1.15 15.73 -5.17
C ILE A 75 1.52 16.66 -4.01
N ASN A 76 1.13 17.94 -4.07
CA ASN A 76 1.34 18.89 -2.98
C ASN A 76 0.72 18.39 -1.67
N MET A 77 -0.55 17.94 -1.73
CA MET A 77 -1.25 17.39 -0.58
C MET A 77 -0.57 16.12 -0.04
N ALA A 78 -0.18 15.21 -0.92
CA ALA A 78 0.50 13.97 -0.55
C ALA A 78 1.88 14.22 0.08
N ALA A 79 2.68 15.13 -0.48
CA ALA A 79 3.99 15.51 0.05
C ALA A 79 3.87 16.15 1.44
N ASN A 80 2.88 17.03 1.63
CA ASN A 80 2.62 17.65 2.94
C ASN A 80 2.21 16.61 3.97
N LYS A 81 1.23 15.75 3.64
CA LYS A 81 0.79 14.65 4.52
C LYS A 81 1.95 13.72 4.89
N ALA A 82 2.77 13.34 3.91
CA ALA A 82 3.92 12.46 4.12
C ALA A 82 5.02 13.10 4.98
N THR A 83 5.20 14.43 4.89
CA THR A 83 6.17 15.16 5.71
C THR A 83 5.69 15.27 7.16
N MET A 84 4.40 15.57 7.37
CA MET A 84 3.81 15.64 8.72
C MET A 84 3.86 14.28 9.43
N SER A 85 3.57 13.19 8.71
CA SER A 85 3.57 11.85 9.30
C SER A 85 4.94 11.39 9.80
N VAL A 86 6.06 11.99 9.35
CA VAL A 86 7.40 11.68 9.88
C VAL A 86 7.49 11.99 11.37
N THR A 87 6.85 13.07 11.83
CA THR A 87 6.83 13.43 13.24
C THR A 87 5.82 12.56 13.99
N ASP A 88 4.60 12.39 13.46
CA ASP A 88 3.54 11.65 14.16
C ASP A 88 3.85 10.14 14.28
N ALA A 89 4.53 9.56 13.29
CA ALA A 89 4.81 8.12 13.19
C ALA A 89 6.30 7.82 12.99
N GLY A 90 7.19 8.61 13.60
CA GLY A 90 8.65 8.50 13.40
C GLY A 90 9.24 7.11 13.68
N HIS A 91 8.68 6.37 14.64
CA HIS A 91 9.07 4.99 14.93
C HIS A 91 8.85 4.06 13.72
N MET A 92 7.74 4.21 12.98
CA MET A 92 7.48 3.40 11.77
C MET A 92 8.50 3.68 10.68
N TYR A 93 8.87 4.95 10.49
CA TYR A 93 9.92 5.33 9.53
C TYR A 93 11.29 4.80 9.93
N ALA A 94 11.65 4.87 11.21
CA ALA A 94 12.89 4.30 11.73
C ALA A 94 12.94 2.78 11.49
N MET A 95 11.86 2.05 11.80
CA MET A 95 11.77 0.60 11.56
C MET A 95 11.89 0.22 10.09
N ARG A 96 11.18 0.92 9.19
CA ARG A 96 11.30 0.69 7.73
C ARG A 96 12.72 0.97 7.24
N SER A 97 13.34 2.06 7.69
CA SER A 97 14.71 2.38 7.29
C SER A 97 15.74 1.37 7.82
N ALA A 98 15.54 0.84 9.03
CA ALA A 98 16.44 -0.15 9.62
C ALA A 98 16.27 -1.55 8.98
N SER A 99 15.08 -1.87 8.46
CA SER A 99 14.77 -3.19 7.89
C SER A 99 14.98 -3.29 6.36
N ASN A 100 15.13 -2.18 5.64
CA ASN A 100 15.17 -2.16 4.17
C ASN A 100 16.32 -2.97 3.52
N GLY A 101 17.35 -3.31 4.29
CA GLY A 101 18.49 -4.14 3.86
C GLY A 101 18.41 -5.60 4.28
N LEU A 102 17.32 -6.03 4.93
CA LEU A 102 17.19 -7.38 5.48
C LEU A 102 16.46 -8.34 4.52
N THR A 103 15.39 -7.87 3.87
CA THR A 103 14.57 -8.66 2.94
C THR A 103 14.09 -7.80 1.75
N PRO A 104 13.83 -8.40 0.57
CA PRO A 104 13.31 -7.66 -0.58
C PRO A 104 11.97 -6.98 -0.29
N ALA A 105 11.09 -7.64 0.46
CA ALA A 105 9.81 -7.08 0.88
C ALA A 105 9.98 -5.82 1.75
N ALA A 106 10.93 -5.84 2.70
CA ALA A 106 11.22 -4.68 3.54
C ALA A 106 11.83 -3.53 2.73
N ASN A 107 12.64 -3.84 1.72
CA ASN A 107 13.18 -2.83 0.81
C ASN A 107 12.06 -2.09 0.08
N LEU A 108 11.13 -2.83 -0.53
CA LEU A 108 9.97 -2.25 -1.22
C LEU A 108 9.04 -1.49 -0.28
N SER A 109 8.84 -1.99 0.95
CA SER A 109 8.06 -1.29 1.96
C SER A 109 8.67 0.07 2.33
N GLU A 110 10.00 0.17 2.41
CA GLU A 110 10.68 1.46 2.62
C GLU A 110 10.58 2.36 1.40
N MET A 111 10.62 1.81 0.18
CA MET A 111 10.41 2.58 -1.04
C MET A 111 8.99 3.15 -1.15
N PHE A 112 7.94 2.38 -0.79
CA PHE A 112 6.55 2.82 -0.91
C PHE A 112 6.05 3.66 0.27
N PHE A 113 6.55 3.39 1.48
CA PHE A 113 5.99 3.97 2.71
C PHE A 113 7.05 4.55 3.65
N GLY A 114 8.33 4.49 3.28
CA GLY A 114 9.44 4.97 4.09
C GLY A 114 9.88 6.40 3.75
N LEU A 115 11.07 6.75 4.22
CA LEU A 115 11.65 8.09 4.02
C LEU A 115 12.06 8.29 2.56
N THR A 116 12.35 7.21 1.82
CA THR A 116 12.54 7.26 0.37
C THR A 116 11.30 7.81 -0.33
N GLN A 117 10.09 7.39 0.05
CA GLN A 117 8.85 7.93 -0.52
C GLN A 117 8.64 9.41 -0.16
N VAL A 118 8.92 9.81 1.08
CA VAL A 118 8.81 11.22 1.52
C VAL A 118 9.72 12.11 0.68
N ARG A 119 10.96 11.69 0.44
CA ARG A 119 11.91 12.41 -0.42
C ARG A 119 11.41 12.46 -1.85
N PHE A 120 10.99 11.32 -2.40
CA PHE A 120 10.45 11.24 -3.77
C PHE A 120 9.28 12.20 -3.99
N LEU A 121 8.33 12.27 -3.06
CA LEU A 121 7.18 13.19 -3.18
C LEU A 121 7.61 14.65 -3.13
N ASN A 122 8.54 15.00 -2.24
CA ASN A 122 9.10 16.36 -2.19
C ASN A 122 9.85 16.70 -3.49
N ASP A 123 10.68 15.79 -4.02
CA ASP A 123 11.42 16.01 -5.27
C ASP A 123 10.49 16.18 -6.48
N VAL A 124 9.40 15.40 -6.54
CA VAL A 124 8.40 15.52 -7.61
C VAL A 124 7.60 16.82 -7.46
N ARG A 125 7.30 17.24 -6.23
CA ARG A 125 6.58 18.49 -5.95
C ARG A 125 7.27 19.71 -6.55
N GLU A 126 8.60 19.78 -6.43
CA GLU A 126 9.40 20.91 -6.90
C GLU A 126 9.57 20.95 -8.43
N LYS A 127 9.11 19.93 -9.17
CA LYS A 127 9.21 19.92 -10.64
C LYS A 127 8.23 20.92 -11.28
N SER A 128 8.74 21.72 -12.21
CA SER A 128 7.94 22.66 -13.01
C SER A 128 7.03 21.96 -14.03
N ASP A 129 7.48 20.82 -14.57
CA ASP A 129 6.75 20.02 -15.55
C ASP A 129 6.48 18.62 -15.00
N LEU A 130 5.21 18.19 -15.03
CA LEU A 130 4.77 16.86 -14.57
C LEU A 130 4.40 15.93 -15.73
N SER A 131 4.68 16.30 -16.97
CA SER A 131 4.41 15.47 -18.16
C SER A 131 4.99 14.05 -18.06
N ASP A 132 6.22 13.91 -17.55
CA ASP A 132 6.85 12.61 -17.30
C ASP A 132 6.09 11.79 -16.23
N ALA A 133 5.61 12.44 -15.17
CA ALA A 133 4.81 11.78 -14.15
C ALA A 133 3.46 11.32 -14.70
N VAL A 134 2.79 12.16 -15.50
CA VAL A 134 1.55 11.81 -16.21
C VAL A 134 1.79 10.59 -17.12
N MET A 135 2.83 10.60 -17.95
CA MET A 135 3.16 9.46 -18.81
C MET A 135 3.39 8.16 -18.02
N LYS A 136 4.08 8.23 -16.88
CA LYS A 136 4.33 7.07 -16.01
C LYS A 136 3.06 6.56 -15.35
N LEU A 137 2.21 7.43 -14.82
CA LEU A 137 0.91 7.06 -14.24
C LEU A 137 0.00 6.41 -15.27
N ASN A 138 -0.02 6.95 -16.48
CA ASN A 138 -0.74 6.42 -17.61
C ASN A 138 -0.29 5.00 -17.98
N LYS A 139 1.03 4.76 -17.96
CA LYS A 139 1.61 3.42 -18.17
C LYS A 139 1.25 2.47 -17.03
N ILE A 140 1.32 2.92 -15.79
CA ILE A 140 0.93 2.13 -14.60
C ILE A 140 -0.55 1.75 -14.67
N ALA A 141 -1.44 2.70 -14.99
CA ALA A 141 -2.87 2.46 -15.12
C ALA A 141 -3.17 1.37 -16.16
N LYS A 142 -2.52 1.41 -17.33
CA LYS A 142 -2.68 0.36 -18.36
C LYS A 142 -2.22 -1.01 -17.90
N LEU A 143 -1.18 -1.08 -17.07
CA LEU A 143 -0.69 -2.34 -16.52
C LEU A 143 -1.61 -2.87 -15.42
N LEU A 144 -2.11 -2.02 -14.53
CA LEU A 144 -2.90 -2.42 -13.36
C LEU A 144 -4.37 -2.68 -13.68
N LEU A 145 -4.99 -1.81 -14.49
CA LEU A 145 -6.43 -1.82 -14.77
C LEU A 145 -6.77 -2.77 -15.92
N SER A 146 -6.37 -4.04 -15.78
CA SER A 146 -6.65 -5.10 -16.76
C SER A 146 -6.96 -6.42 -16.06
N SER A 147 -7.77 -7.26 -16.72
CA SER A 147 -8.10 -8.61 -16.24
C SER A 147 -6.86 -9.51 -16.15
N GLN A 148 -5.81 -9.22 -16.93
CA GLN A 148 -4.53 -9.92 -16.85
C GLN A 148 -3.81 -9.67 -15.50
N SER A 149 -4.01 -8.49 -14.92
CA SER A 149 -3.37 -8.06 -13.67
C SER A 149 -4.26 -8.22 -12.45
N LEU A 150 -5.58 -8.37 -12.63
CA LEU A 150 -6.49 -8.68 -11.54
C LEU A 150 -6.39 -10.17 -11.19
N ARG A 151 -5.83 -10.46 -10.01
CA ARG A 151 -5.52 -11.85 -9.59
C ARG A 151 -6.48 -12.38 -8.53
N ARG A 152 -6.96 -11.52 -7.64
CA ARG A 152 -7.79 -11.88 -6.49
C ARG A 152 -8.87 -10.83 -6.27
N CYS A 153 -10.10 -11.32 -6.05
CA CYS A 153 -11.18 -10.53 -5.47
C CYS A 153 -11.64 -11.22 -4.19
N ALA A 154 -11.83 -10.42 -3.14
CA ALA A 154 -12.46 -10.86 -1.90
C ALA A 154 -13.75 -10.07 -1.73
N VAL A 155 -14.81 -10.76 -1.30
CA VAL A 155 -16.14 -10.18 -1.11
C VAL A 155 -16.62 -10.59 0.28
N ASN A 156 -16.93 -9.58 1.09
CA ASN A 156 -17.48 -9.77 2.42
C ASN A 156 -18.93 -9.29 2.39
N THR A 157 -19.88 -10.22 2.52
CA THR A 157 -21.31 -9.91 2.51
C THR A 157 -22.09 -10.87 3.38
N THR A 158 -23.35 -10.54 3.66
CA THR A 158 -24.28 -11.43 4.35
C THR A 158 -24.74 -12.57 3.43
N SER A 159 -25.08 -13.72 4.02
CA SER A 159 -25.55 -14.89 3.25
C SER A 159 -26.73 -14.58 2.34
N ASN A 160 -27.62 -13.67 2.75
CA ASN A 160 -28.82 -13.30 1.98
C ASN A 160 -28.48 -12.48 0.72
N ALA A 161 -27.45 -11.64 0.77
CA ALA A 161 -27.04 -10.79 -0.35
C ALA A 161 -26.05 -11.47 -1.30
N LEU A 162 -25.46 -12.61 -0.88
CA LEU A 162 -24.43 -13.31 -1.64
C LEU A 162 -24.80 -13.66 -3.09
N PRO A 163 -26.02 -14.15 -3.41
CA PRO A 163 -26.37 -14.48 -4.80
C PRO A 163 -26.32 -13.26 -5.72
N MET A 164 -26.90 -12.13 -5.29
CA MET A 164 -26.91 -10.87 -6.04
C MET A 164 -25.49 -10.33 -6.23
N VAL A 165 -24.71 -10.28 -5.15
CA VAL A 165 -23.33 -9.78 -5.20
C VAL A 165 -22.46 -10.66 -6.10
N SER A 166 -22.65 -11.98 -6.07
CA SER A 166 -21.92 -12.93 -6.92
C SER A 166 -22.11 -12.62 -8.40
N ASP A 167 -23.34 -12.29 -8.81
CA ASP A 167 -23.63 -12.01 -10.22
C ASP A 167 -23.09 -10.65 -10.67
N ASP A 168 -23.13 -9.64 -9.82
CA ASP A 168 -22.51 -8.33 -10.10
C ASP A 168 -20.97 -8.43 -10.18
N VAL A 169 -20.34 -9.21 -9.29
CA VAL A 169 -18.90 -9.48 -9.34
C VAL A 169 -18.53 -10.20 -10.63
N LYS A 170 -19.27 -11.25 -11.02
CA LYS A 170 -19.02 -11.95 -12.29
C LYS A 170 -19.15 -11.00 -13.48
N ARG A 171 -20.19 -10.15 -13.49
CA ARG A 171 -20.39 -9.17 -14.56
C ARG A 171 -19.20 -8.22 -14.67
N PHE A 172 -18.75 -7.67 -13.55
CA PHE A 172 -17.57 -6.81 -13.50
C PHE A 172 -16.31 -7.54 -14.00
N LEU A 173 -16.03 -8.76 -13.52
CA LEU A 173 -14.85 -9.50 -13.96
C LEU A 173 -14.84 -9.81 -15.46
N LEU A 174 -16.02 -10.03 -16.05
CA LEU A 174 -16.18 -10.26 -17.49
C LEU A 174 -16.11 -8.98 -18.33
N SER A 175 -16.37 -7.80 -17.75
CA SER A 175 -16.27 -6.53 -18.47
C SER A 175 -14.85 -5.97 -18.53
N LEU A 176 -13.93 -6.49 -17.71
CA LEU A 176 -12.54 -6.02 -17.67
C LEU A 176 -11.75 -6.31 -18.95
N PRO A 177 -10.90 -5.37 -19.40
CA PRO A 177 -10.10 -5.56 -20.61
C PRO A 177 -8.93 -6.51 -20.39
N GLY A 178 -8.66 -7.37 -21.37
CA GLY A 178 -7.52 -8.29 -21.39
C GLY A 178 -7.93 -9.76 -21.24
N ILE A 179 -6.94 -10.65 -21.27
CA ILE A 179 -7.14 -12.09 -21.06
C ILE A 179 -6.54 -12.44 -19.69
N PRO A 180 -7.29 -13.12 -18.80
CA PRO A 180 -6.77 -13.61 -17.54
C PRO A 180 -5.51 -14.44 -17.77
N SER A 181 -4.46 -14.15 -17.01
CA SER A 181 -3.21 -14.88 -17.06
C SER A 181 -3.02 -15.63 -15.75
N ASP A 182 -2.43 -16.82 -15.82
CA ASP A 182 -2.18 -17.69 -14.66
C ASP A 182 -0.74 -17.58 -14.13
N VAL A 183 -0.06 -16.47 -14.46
CA VAL A 183 1.31 -16.21 -13.99
C VAL A 183 1.34 -16.02 -12.47
N SER A 184 2.31 -16.64 -11.79
CA SER A 184 2.54 -16.52 -10.35
C SER A 184 2.58 -15.05 -9.88
N THR A 185 1.94 -14.78 -8.73
CA THR A 185 1.97 -13.48 -8.06
C THR A 185 3.23 -13.26 -7.22
N LEU A 186 4.01 -14.32 -7.03
CA LEU A 186 5.22 -14.29 -6.21
C LEU A 186 6.40 -13.80 -7.04
N SER A 187 7.09 -12.80 -6.50
CA SER A 187 8.35 -12.30 -6.99
C SER A 187 9.49 -12.85 -6.12
N GLU A 188 10.59 -13.20 -6.76
CA GLU A 188 11.85 -13.50 -6.07
C GLU A 188 12.76 -12.29 -6.17
N GLY A 189 13.26 -11.84 -5.02
CA GLY A 189 14.18 -10.72 -4.94
C GLY A 189 15.51 -11.13 -4.34
N THR A 190 16.54 -10.39 -4.68
CA THR A 190 17.83 -10.43 -3.99
C THR A 190 17.98 -9.16 -3.18
N VAL A 191 18.47 -9.26 -1.95
CA VAL A 191 18.88 -8.09 -1.17
C VAL A 191 20.35 -8.22 -0.83
N CYS A 192 21.10 -7.16 -1.14
CA CYS A 192 22.44 -6.97 -0.65
C CYS A 192 22.35 -6.71 0.86
N VAL A 193 22.59 -7.76 1.66
CA VAL A 193 22.62 -7.64 3.12
C VAL A 193 23.79 -6.75 3.48
N LYS A 194 23.50 -5.50 3.86
CA LYS A 194 24.48 -4.64 4.50
C LYS A 194 24.64 -5.18 5.92
N THR A 195 25.83 -5.71 6.23
CA THR A 195 26.13 -6.40 7.49
C THR A 195 25.96 -5.49 8.71
N GLU A 196 26.24 -4.19 8.57
CA GLU A 196 25.88 -3.15 9.53
C GLU A 196 25.56 -1.85 8.78
N TYR A 197 24.38 -1.30 9.00
CA TYR A 197 23.96 -0.04 8.38
C TYR A 197 23.30 0.85 9.43
N ARG A 198 24.00 1.91 9.81
CA ARG A 198 23.46 2.97 10.67
C ARG A 198 23.11 4.16 9.80
N LYS A 199 21.88 4.64 9.92
CA LYS A 199 21.40 5.82 9.20
C LYS A 199 20.72 6.74 10.20
N ASP A 200 21.28 7.93 10.35
CA ASP A 200 20.71 8.97 11.19
C ASP A 200 20.01 9.98 10.27
N PHE A 201 18.77 10.32 10.60
CA PHE A 201 18.01 11.36 9.92
C PHE A 201 17.75 12.49 10.91
N LYS A 202 18.16 13.70 10.55
CA LYS A 202 17.87 14.88 11.35
C LYS A 202 16.47 15.40 11.01
N ASN A 203 15.69 15.68 12.05
CA ASN A 203 14.40 16.35 11.99
C ASN A 203 14.30 17.29 13.20
N ASP A 204 13.55 18.39 13.08
CA ASP A 204 13.40 19.40 14.14
C ASP A 204 12.39 18.98 15.23
N SER A 205 12.23 17.68 15.43
CA SER A 205 11.33 17.11 16.44
C SER A 205 11.95 17.23 17.85
N PRO A 206 11.15 17.53 18.88
CA PRO A 206 11.62 17.55 20.27
C PRO A 206 11.99 16.14 20.80
N VAL A 207 11.62 15.08 20.08
CA VAL A 207 11.88 13.68 20.44
C VAL A 207 12.61 12.94 19.32
N ASN A 208 13.39 11.93 19.71
CA ASN A 208 14.12 11.05 18.79
C ASN A 208 13.42 9.69 18.67
N TYR A 209 13.42 9.13 17.46
CA TYR A 209 12.95 7.78 17.18
C TYR A 209 14.12 6.92 16.72
N ALA A 210 14.32 5.78 17.38
CA ALA A 210 15.38 4.84 17.05
C ALA A 210 14.78 3.44 16.83
N ALA A 211 15.34 2.70 15.88
CA ALA A 211 14.96 1.32 15.62
C ALA A 211 16.20 0.50 15.29
N LYS A 212 16.19 -0.76 15.74
CA LYS A 212 17.18 -1.78 15.38
C LYS A 212 16.42 -3.01 14.92
N CYS A 213 16.69 -3.47 13.71
CA CYS A 213 16.03 -4.64 13.12
C CYS A 213 17.05 -5.75 12.92
N PHE A 214 16.62 -6.98 13.15
CA PHE A 214 17.42 -8.19 12.93
C PHE A 214 16.70 -9.08 11.93
N LYS A 215 17.45 -9.72 11.04
CA LYS A 215 16.89 -10.73 10.14
C LYS A 215 16.74 -12.04 10.90
N THR A 216 15.51 -12.53 10.99
CA THR A 216 15.17 -13.76 11.69
C THR A 216 14.63 -14.82 10.71
N ALA A 217 14.04 -15.91 11.22
CA ALA A 217 13.49 -16.99 10.39
C ALA A 217 12.12 -16.61 9.80
N PRO A 218 11.71 -17.20 8.65
CA PRO A 218 10.37 -17.01 8.10
C PRO A 218 9.30 -17.68 8.97
N TYR A 219 8.04 -17.27 8.81
CA TYR A 219 6.92 -17.69 9.67
C TYR A 219 6.74 -19.21 9.77
N SER A 220 6.96 -19.96 8.69
CA SER A 220 6.81 -21.43 8.71
C SER A 220 7.97 -22.17 9.38
N HIS A 221 9.04 -21.48 9.78
CA HIS A 221 10.17 -22.09 10.45
C HIS A 221 9.80 -22.38 11.92
N GLU A 222 10.26 -23.51 12.45
CA GLU A 222 9.97 -23.94 13.83
C GLU A 222 10.34 -22.84 14.86
N ASP A 223 11.50 -22.21 14.66
CA ASP A 223 11.98 -21.12 15.50
C ASP A 223 11.15 -19.82 15.44
N SER A 224 10.22 -19.64 14.50
CA SER A 224 9.38 -18.42 14.43
C SER A 224 8.59 -18.24 15.72
N THR A 225 7.89 -19.30 16.15
CA THR A 225 7.09 -19.30 17.38
C THR A 225 7.94 -19.06 18.63
N ARG A 226 9.19 -19.55 18.62
CA ARG A 226 10.15 -19.38 19.70
C ARG A 226 10.70 -17.95 19.79
N GLN A 227 10.64 -17.18 18.70
CA GLN A 227 11.08 -15.78 18.64
C GLN A 227 9.96 -14.79 18.98
N ASP A 228 8.72 -15.11 18.60
CA ASP A 228 7.55 -14.24 18.85
C ASP A 228 7.26 -14.08 20.35
N VAL A 229 7.41 -15.14 21.14
CA VAL A 229 7.13 -15.11 22.58
C VAL A 229 8.10 -14.17 23.31
N PRO A 230 9.44 -14.34 23.27
CA PRO A 230 10.37 -13.42 23.92
C PRO A 230 10.26 -11.96 23.48
N ALA A 231 9.89 -11.69 22.22
CA ALA A 231 9.69 -10.32 21.73
C ALA A 231 8.54 -9.61 22.47
N CYS A 232 7.43 -10.30 22.69
CA CYS A 232 6.32 -9.79 23.50
C CYS A 232 6.71 -9.61 24.97
N TRP A 233 7.45 -10.55 25.55
CA TRP A 233 7.90 -10.49 26.95
C TRP A 233 8.90 -9.36 27.21
N THR A 234 9.85 -9.12 26.31
CA THR A 234 10.85 -8.04 26.43
C THR A 234 10.23 -6.65 26.29
N PHE A 235 9.17 -6.50 25.49
CA PHE A 235 8.38 -5.27 25.43
C PHE A 235 7.64 -4.98 26.75
N TRP A 236 7.10 -6.01 27.40
CA TRP A 236 6.41 -5.91 28.69
C TRP A 236 7.36 -5.68 29.87
N SER A 237 8.54 -6.29 29.88
CA SER A 237 9.53 -6.03 30.95
C SER A 237 10.17 -4.64 30.84
N GLY A 238 10.33 -4.10 29.62
CA GLY A 238 10.82 -2.74 29.40
C GLY A 238 9.82 -1.61 29.73
N THR A 239 8.54 -1.92 29.92
CA THR A 239 7.49 -0.98 30.37
C THR A 239 7.24 -1.04 31.89
N SER A 240 7.97 -1.90 32.60
CA SER A 240 8.00 -1.91 34.06
C SER A 240 8.79 -0.68 34.54
N PHE A 241 8.07 0.41 34.81
CA PHE A 241 8.62 1.63 35.40
C PHE A 241 9.34 1.27 36.72
N ASP A 242 10.65 1.50 36.74
CA ASP A 242 11.41 1.50 37.99
C ASP A 242 10.92 2.68 38.83
N SER A 243 10.15 2.39 39.88
CA SER A 243 9.62 3.36 40.83
C SER A 243 10.59 3.65 41.99
N SER A 244 11.88 3.33 41.83
CA SER A 244 12.89 3.54 42.87
C SER A 244 13.94 4.59 42.50
N SER A 245 13.49 5.84 42.35
CA SER A 245 14.35 7.02 42.58
C SER A 245 13.51 8.20 43.06
N ARG A 246 13.38 8.31 44.39
CA ARG A 246 13.15 9.55 45.13
C ARG A 246 14.18 9.62 46.25
#